data_AF-A0A2M7Z1X5-F1
#
_entry.id   AF-A0A2M7Z1X5-F1
#
_cell.length_a   1.000
_cell.length_b   1.000
_cell.length_c   1.000
_cell.angle_alpha   90.00
_cell.angle_beta   90.00
_cell.angle_gamma   90.00
#
_symmetry.space_group_name_H-M   'P 1'
#
loop_
_entity.id
_entity.type
_entity.pdbx_description
1 polymer ?
#
loop_
_entity_poly.entity_id
_entity_poly.type
_entity_poly.pdbx_seq_one_letter_code
_entity_poly.pdbx_strand_id
1 'polypeptide(L)'
;MRQTPFSIKSFNQFRDAVYAFRLPRIIFSALELDLFNMMEDRNWTIPQLSKRLRVSHRGLAILCRNLASVGLLVQAPSGYHLAPFAKRYLQETSQDFRGDYLRLMQRQWSEWSHLTEVIRIGRPLD
;
A
#
# COMPACT_ATOMS: atom_id res chain seq x y z
N MET A 1 12.87 -1.31 26.85
CA MET A 1 14.04 -0.87 26.05
C MET A 1 13.74 0.51 25.49
N ARG A 2 14.50 1.55 25.86
CA ARG A 2 14.39 2.86 25.21
C ARG A 2 14.98 2.69 23.80
N GLN A 3 14.15 2.66 22.77
CA GLN A 3 14.65 2.79 21.40
C GLN A 3 15.31 4.15 21.30
N THR A 4 16.60 4.18 20.99
CA THR A 4 17.31 5.40 20.64
C THR A 4 16.54 6.08 19.49
N PRO A 5 16.19 7.37 19.58
CA PRO A 5 15.46 8.01 18.48
C PRO A 5 16.31 7.92 17.20
N PHE A 6 15.65 7.58 16.10
CA PHE A 6 16.24 7.61 14.77
C PHE A 6 16.86 8.99 14.54
N SER A 7 18.20 9.06 14.43
CA SER A 7 18.93 10.32 14.26
C SER A 7 19.44 10.40 12.82
N ILE A 8 19.00 11.42 12.09
CA ILE A 8 19.43 11.71 10.72
C ILE A 8 20.80 12.42 10.79
N LYS A 9 21.84 11.78 10.27
CA LYS A 9 23.24 12.24 10.29
C LYS A 9 23.83 12.45 8.89
N SER A 10 23.10 12.12 7.83
CA SER A 10 23.54 12.30 6.45
C SER A 10 22.39 12.66 5.53
N PHE A 11 22.71 13.23 4.36
CA PHE A 11 21.70 13.56 3.35
C PHE A 11 20.99 12.32 2.80
N ASN A 12 21.68 11.17 2.70
CA ASN A 12 21.05 9.92 2.30
C ASN A 12 19.99 9.48 3.32
N GLN A 13 20.30 9.54 4.62
CA GLN A 13 19.31 9.23 5.67
C GLN A 13 18.12 10.19 5.66
N PHE A 14 18.38 11.49 5.44
CA PHE A 14 17.33 12.49 5.27
C PHE A 14 16.43 12.16 4.08
N ARG A 15 17.02 11.89 2.91
CA ARG A 15 16.30 11.53 1.68
C ARG A 15 15.48 10.26 1.87
N ASP A 16 16.04 9.24 2.49
CA ASP A 16 15.36 7.97 2.71
C ASP A 16 14.16 8.15 3.65
N ALA A 17 14.30 8.98 4.70
CA ALA A 17 13.20 9.36 5.57
C ALA A 17 12.11 10.14 4.80
N VAL A 18 12.50 11.14 3.99
CA VAL A 18 11.56 11.92 3.16
C VAL A 18 10.86 11.05 2.12
N TYR A 19 11.47 9.98 1.62
CA TYR A 19 10.86 9.08 0.62
C TYR A 19 10.17 7.85 1.22
N ALA A 20 10.18 7.69 2.54
CA ALA A 20 9.55 6.57 3.23
C ALA A 20 8.03 6.47 2.97
N PHE A 21 7.38 7.57 2.55
CA PHE A 21 5.95 7.59 2.22
C PHE A 21 5.58 6.80 0.95
N ARG A 22 6.53 6.56 0.04
CA ARG A 22 6.23 6.04 -1.30
C ARG A 22 5.64 4.64 -1.27
N LEU A 23 6.29 3.72 -0.55
CA LEU A 23 5.83 2.34 -0.46
C LEU A 23 4.48 2.22 0.28
N PRO A 24 4.26 2.88 1.44
CA PRO A 24 2.95 2.97 2.06
C PRO A 24 1.87 3.48 1.10
N ARG A 25 2.14 4.54 0.33
CA ARG A 25 1.16 5.06 -0.64
C ARG A 25 0.83 4.04 -1.73
N ILE A 26 1.82 3.33 -2.25
CA ILE A 26 1.63 2.26 -3.25
C ILE A 26 0.73 1.15 -2.69
N ILE A 27 0.96 0.73 -1.45
CA ILE A 27 0.15 -0.30 -0.78
C ILE A 27 -1.28 0.21 -0.56
N PHE A 28 -1.44 1.45 -0.10
CA PHE A 28 -2.77 2.05 0.08
C PHE A 28 -3.51 2.25 -1.23
N SER A 29 -2.83 2.55 -2.34
CA SER A 29 -3.46 2.57 -3.67
C SER A 29 -4.01 1.20 -4.05
N ALA A 30 -3.31 0.11 -3.72
CA ALA A 30 -3.80 -1.24 -3.98
C ALA A 30 -5.02 -1.59 -3.14
N LEU A 31 -5.06 -1.16 -1.87
CA LEU A 31 -6.23 -1.31 -1.00
C LEU A 31 -7.42 -0.47 -1.49
N GLU A 32 -7.20 0.79 -1.87
CA GLU A 32 -8.23 1.69 -2.42
C GLU A 32 -8.84 1.16 -3.72
N LEU A 33 -8.03 0.49 -4.55
CA LEU A 33 -8.48 -0.16 -5.78
C LEU A 33 -9.17 -1.51 -5.53
N ASP A 34 -9.25 -1.96 -4.27
CA ASP A 34 -9.77 -3.28 -3.90
C ASP A 34 -9.02 -4.43 -4.62
N LEU A 35 -7.74 -4.21 -4.94
CA LEU A 35 -6.96 -5.11 -5.79
C LEU A 35 -6.85 -6.51 -5.20
N PHE A 36 -6.62 -6.62 -3.90
CA PHE A 36 -6.40 -7.91 -3.24
C PHE A 36 -7.66 -8.78 -3.23
N ASN A 37 -8.83 -8.20 -2.93
CA ASN A 37 -10.08 -8.94 -3.01
C ASN A 37 -10.42 -9.32 -4.45
N MET A 38 -10.21 -8.39 -5.39
CA MET A 38 -10.47 -8.61 -6.81
C MET A 38 -9.65 -9.76 -7.41
N MET A 39 -8.43 -9.96 -6.91
CA MET A 39 -7.55 -10.98 -7.43
C MET A 39 -7.96 -12.40 -7.03
N GLU A 40 -8.72 -12.57 -5.95
CA GLU A 40 -9.14 -13.89 -5.43
C GLU A 40 -7.94 -14.84 -5.25
N ASP A 41 -8.19 -16.16 -5.27
CA ASP A 41 -7.13 -17.18 -5.36
C ASP A 41 -6.87 -17.64 -6.80
N ARG A 42 -6.53 -16.69 -7.68
CA ARG A 42 -6.19 -17.01 -9.08
C ARG A 42 -5.10 -16.11 -9.65
N ASN A 43 -4.57 -16.54 -10.79
CA ASN A 43 -3.56 -15.79 -11.53
C ASN A 43 -4.22 -14.83 -12.54
N TRP A 44 -3.63 -13.65 -12.71
CA TRP A 44 -4.18 -12.59 -13.55
C TRP A 44 -3.13 -12.00 -14.50
N THR A 45 -3.46 -11.94 -15.78
CA THR A 45 -2.71 -11.08 -16.70
C THR A 45 -3.06 -9.60 -16.46
N ILE A 46 -2.13 -8.69 -16.74
CA ILE A 46 -2.38 -7.24 -16.62
C ILE A 46 -3.59 -6.78 -17.44
N PRO A 47 -3.79 -7.20 -18.71
CA PRO A 47 -4.98 -6.80 -19.48
C PRO A 47 -6.30 -7.25 -18.83
N GLN A 48 -6.36 -8.47 -18.31
CA GLN A 48 -7.57 -8.98 -17.65
C GLN A 48 -7.86 -8.20 -16.35
N LEU A 49 -6.85 -8.02 -15.51
CA LEU A 49 -7.03 -7.38 -14.20
C LEU A 49 -7.32 -5.88 -14.33
N SER A 50 -6.66 -5.19 -15.27
CA SER A 50 -6.94 -3.76 -15.52
C SER A 50 -8.34 -3.53 -16.05
N LYS A 51 -8.84 -4.39 -16.95
CA LYS A 51 -10.25 -4.37 -17.38
C LYS A 51 -11.20 -4.60 -16.20
N ARG A 52 -10.88 -5.56 -15.32
CA ARG A 52 -11.70 -5.88 -14.14
C ARG A 52 -11.74 -4.72 -13.13
N LEU A 53 -10.60 -4.08 -12.88
CA LEU A 53 -10.42 -2.95 -11.96
C LEU A 53 -10.80 -1.60 -12.59
N ARG A 54 -11.06 -1.54 -13.89
CA ARG A 54 -11.34 -0.31 -14.66
C ARG A 54 -10.24 0.76 -14.53
N VAL A 55 -8.99 0.32 -14.59
CA VAL A 55 -7.79 1.18 -14.51
C VAL A 55 -6.94 1.03 -15.77
N SER A 56 -5.98 1.95 -15.98
CA SER A 56 -5.08 1.85 -17.13
C SER A 56 -4.15 0.63 -17.04
N HIS A 57 -3.88 -0.01 -18.19
CA HIS A 57 -2.92 -1.12 -18.29
C HIS A 57 -1.53 -0.71 -17.76
N ARG A 58 -1.04 0.47 -18.17
CA ARG A 58 0.27 0.99 -17.78
C ARG A 58 0.35 1.23 -16.26
N GLY A 59 -0.67 1.88 -15.68
CA GLY A 59 -0.70 2.17 -14.25
C GLY A 59 -0.73 0.89 -13.41
N LEU A 60 -1.59 -0.06 -13.79
CA LEU A 60 -1.67 -1.34 -13.09
C LEU A 60 -0.37 -2.15 -13.21
N ALA A 61 0.27 -2.17 -14.39
CA ALA A 61 1.55 -2.86 -14.55
C ALA A 61 2.64 -2.30 -13.62
N ILE A 62 2.69 -0.97 -13.43
CA ILE A 62 3.62 -0.33 -12.49
C ILE A 62 3.27 -0.72 -11.06
N LEU A 63 1.99 -0.66 -10.68
CA LEU A 63 1.53 -1.03 -9.34
C LEU A 63 1.89 -2.50 -9.03
N CYS A 64 1.52 -3.44 -9.89
CA CYS A 64 1.80 -4.86 -9.69
C CYS A 64 3.29 -5.16 -9.57
N ARG A 65 4.16 -4.51 -10.37
CA ARG A 65 5.62 -4.67 -10.21
C ARG A 65 6.12 -4.18 -8.85
N ASN A 66 5.65 -3.03 -8.37
CA ASN A 66 6.06 -2.53 -7.06
C ASN A 66 5.57 -3.47 -5.94
N LEU A 67 4.31 -3.92 -6.00
CA LEU A 67 3.76 -4.88 -5.03
C LEU A 67 4.51 -6.22 -5.05
N ALA A 68 4.91 -6.69 -6.23
CA ALA A 68 5.72 -7.89 -6.36
C ALA A 68 7.14 -7.70 -5.78
N SER A 69 7.75 -6.53 -5.98
CA SER A 69 9.09 -6.23 -5.43
C SER A 69 9.16 -6.26 -3.90
N VAL A 70 8.01 -6.09 -3.22
CA VAL A 70 7.89 -6.14 -1.77
C VAL A 70 7.17 -7.40 -1.26
N GLY A 71 6.96 -8.39 -2.14
CA GLY A 71 6.39 -9.68 -1.74
C GLY A 71 4.91 -9.68 -1.40
N LEU A 72 4.14 -8.69 -1.87
CA LEU A 72 2.67 -8.70 -1.75
C LEU A 72 2.00 -9.40 -2.94
N LEU A 73 2.65 -9.38 -4.11
CA LEU A 73 2.28 -10.18 -5.27
C LEU A 73 3.43 -11.10 -5.67
N VAL A 74 3.13 -12.13 -6.45
CA VAL A 74 4.12 -12.98 -7.11
C VAL A 74 3.95 -12.85 -8.61
N GLN A 75 5.04 -12.55 -9.31
CA GLN A 75 5.07 -12.54 -10.78
C GLN A 75 5.37 -13.94 -11.30
N ALA A 76 4.52 -14.45 -12.20
CA ALA A 76 4.65 -15.72 -12.88
C ALA A 76 4.56 -15.52 -14.41
N PRO A 77 4.98 -16.51 -15.23
CA PRO A 77 4.86 -16.42 -16.68
C PRO A 77 3.43 -16.13 -17.18
N SER A 78 2.42 -16.63 -16.45
CA SER A 78 1.00 -16.44 -16.78
C SER A 78 0.34 -15.21 -16.13
N GLY A 79 1.10 -14.35 -15.44
CA GLY A 79 0.58 -13.12 -14.83
C GLY A 79 1.00 -12.92 -13.37
N TYR A 80 0.14 -12.29 -12.58
CA TYR A 80 0.34 -12.03 -11.16
C TYR A 80 -0.71 -12.75 -10.31
N HIS A 81 -0.32 -13.24 -9.13
CA HIS A 81 -1.22 -13.73 -8.08
C HIS A 81 -0.80 -13.17 -6.72
N LEU A 82 -1.68 -13.31 -5.73
CA LEU A 82 -1.42 -12.89 -4.37
C LEU A 82 -0.32 -13.74 -3.72
N ALA A 83 0.63 -13.08 -3.05
CA ALA A 83 1.56 -13.76 -2.17
C ALA A 83 0.86 -14.27 -0.91
N PRO A 84 1.40 -15.28 -0.19
CA PRO A 84 0.77 -15.84 1.02
C PRO A 84 0.43 -14.80 2.08
N PHE A 85 1.29 -13.78 2.26
CA PHE A 85 1.02 -12.68 3.19
C PHE A 85 -0.22 -11.88 2.80
N ALA A 86 -0.36 -11.52 1.52
CA ALA A 86 -1.49 -10.76 1.02
C ALA A 86 -2.79 -11.56 1.11
N LYS A 87 -2.77 -12.85 0.74
CA LYS A 87 -3.92 -13.76 0.93
C LYS A 87 -4.39 -13.81 2.38
N ARG A 88 -3.45 -13.90 3.32
CA ARG A 88 -3.77 -14.05 4.74
C ARG A 88 -4.30 -12.78 5.39
N TYR A 89 -3.70 -11.62 5.10
CA TYR A 89 -3.97 -10.40 5.86
C TYR A 89 -4.66 -9.28 5.08
N LEU A 90 -4.65 -9.32 3.75
CA LEU A 90 -5.15 -8.24 2.89
C LEU A 90 -6.38 -8.64 2.05
N GLN A 91 -6.84 -9.89 2.16
CA GLN A 91 -8.02 -10.40 1.47
C GLN A 91 -9.15 -10.66 2.47
N GLU A 92 -10.33 -10.11 2.22
CA GLU A 92 -11.51 -10.15 3.09
C GLU A 92 -12.03 -11.57 3.35
N THR A 93 -11.80 -12.50 2.43
CA THR A 93 -12.21 -13.90 2.57
C THR A 93 -11.35 -14.67 3.60
N SER A 94 -10.23 -14.10 4.06
CA SER A 94 -9.37 -14.71 5.07
C SER A 94 -9.90 -14.46 6.48
N GLN A 95 -9.84 -15.49 7.33
CA GLN A 95 -10.18 -15.35 8.76
C GLN A 95 -9.21 -14.43 9.52
N ASP A 96 -7.99 -14.26 9.01
CA ASP A 96 -6.97 -13.38 9.58
C ASP A 96 -7.00 -11.95 9.00
N PHE A 97 -8.01 -11.63 8.18
CA PHE A 97 -8.16 -10.31 7.59
C PHE A 97 -8.29 -9.23 8.65
N ARG A 98 -7.44 -8.20 8.56
CA ARG A 98 -7.41 -7.08 9.53
C ARG A 98 -8.00 -5.80 8.96
N GLY A 99 -9.19 -5.90 8.36
CA GLY A 99 -9.82 -4.79 7.62
C GLY A 99 -9.94 -3.49 8.39
N ASP A 100 -10.39 -3.52 9.64
CA ASP A 100 -10.52 -2.31 10.47
C ASP A 100 -9.18 -1.63 10.73
N TYR A 101 -8.14 -2.42 10.94
CA TYR A 101 -6.79 -1.89 11.16
C TYR A 101 -6.22 -1.27 9.88
N LEU A 102 -6.43 -1.91 8.72
CA LEU A 102 -6.03 -1.36 7.42
C LEU A 102 -6.76 -0.04 7.12
N ARG A 103 -8.08 0.02 7.38
CA ARG A 103 -8.87 1.24 7.24
C ARG A 103 -8.37 2.36 8.16
N LEU A 104 -8.04 2.03 9.41
CA LEU A 104 -7.45 2.99 10.35
C LEU A 104 -6.13 3.57 9.81
N MET A 105 -5.24 2.71 9.31
CA MET A 105 -3.96 3.14 8.72
C MET A 105 -4.16 4.02 7.47
N GLN A 106 -5.15 3.71 6.62
CA GLN A 106 -5.48 4.54 5.46
C GLN A 106 -6.02 5.91 5.87
N ARG A 107 -6.88 6.00 6.90
CA ARG A 107 -7.38 7.28 7.41
C ARG A 107 -6.25 8.18 7.89
N GLN A 108 -5.28 7.61 8.60
CA GLN A 108 -4.12 8.35 9.08
C GLN A 108 -3.34 9.03 7.94
N TRP A 109 -3.34 8.49 6.72
CA TRP A 109 -2.69 9.15 5.58
C TRP A 109 -3.24 10.56 5.34
N SER A 110 -4.56 10.73 5.43
CA SER A 110 -5.21 12.05 5.31
C SER A 110 -4.75 12.96 6.43
N GLU A 111 -4.81 12.50 7.68
CA GLU A 111 -4.38 13.25 8.86
C GLU A 111 -2.93 13.75 8.73
N TRP A 112 -2.01 12.87 8.30
CA TRP A 112 -0.61 13.23 8.06
C TRP A 112 -0.44 14.25 6.94
N SER A 113 -1.30 14.21 5.91
CA SER A 113 -1.28 15.18 4.81
C SER A 113 -1.73 16.57 5.26
N HIS A 114 -2.59 16.64 6.28
CA HIS A 114 -3.10 17.89 6.86
C HIS A 114 -2.28 18.43 8.04
N LEU A 115 -1.20 17.73 8.45
CA LEU A 115 -0.41 18.09 9.63
C LEU A 115 0.10 19.55 9.60
N THR A 116 0.46 20.08 8.43
CA THR A 116 0.91 21.47 8.30
C THR A 116 -0.17 22.47 8.72
N GLU A 117 -1.43 22.19 8.37
CA GLU A 117 -2.55 23.05 8.71
C GLU A 117 -2.88 22.95 10.20
N VAL A 118 -2.95 21.72 10.73
CA VAL A 118 -3.13 21.45 12.17
C VAL A 118 -2.10 22.18 13.02
N ILE A 119 -0.82 22.19 12.61
CA ILE A 119 0.25 22.91 13.31
C ILE A 119 0.01 24.43 13.29
N ARG A 120 -0.44 24.99 12.16
CA ARG A 120 -0.69 26.43 12.04
C ARG A 120 -1.82 26.91 12.94
N ILE A 121 -2.88 26.10 13.07
CA ILE A 121 -4.08 26.49 13.81
C ILE A 121 -4.08 26.02 15.27
N GLY A 122 -3.20 25.06 15.63
CA GLY A 122 -3.08 24.54 16.99
C GLY A 122 -4.24 23.65 17.45
N ARG A 123 -5.05 23.12 16.53
CA ARG A 123 -6.21 22.24 16.81
C ARG A 123 -6.49 21.27 15.65
N PRO A 124 -7.25 20.18 15.85
CA PRO A 124 -7.67 19.29 14.75
C PRO A 124 -8.46 20.03 13.65
N LEU A 125 -8.46 19.49 12.44
CA LEU A 125 -9.38 19.91 11.38
C LEU A 125 -10.75 19.26 11.61
N ASP A 126 -11.81 20.02 11.35
CA ASP A 126 -13.21 19.58 11.46
C ASP A 126 -13.63 18.70 10.27
#